data_AF-A0A453H3H9-F1
#
_entry.id   AF-A0A453H3H9-F1
#
_cell.length_a   1.000
_cell.length_b   1.000
_cell.length_c   1.000
_cell.angle_alpha   90.00
_cell.angle_beta   90.00
_cell.angle_gamma   90.00
#
_symmetry.space_group_name_H-M   'P 1'
#
loop_
_entity.id
_entity.type
_entity.pdbx_description
1 polymer ?
#
loop_
_entity_poly.entity_id
_entity_poly.type
_entity_poly.pdbx_seq_one_letter_code
_entity_poly.pdbx_strand_id
1 'polypeptide(L)'
;KMHSTTFPAVKRRCMSPSQLPPATRCTTSRDVCSGAYSWPAWESLHADLVCLVASALLARGDLLDYVRFRAVCAHWRSATLSPRGRGVVDPCFHPRRWMMFPEDRGLYPGHPELGGYIRFFNLDSGAFVRVCLPLFRNH
;
A
#
# COMPACT_ATOMS: atom_id res chain seq x y z
N LYS A 1 44.85 -24.77 -8.81
CA LYS A 1 44.05 -25.53 -7.82
C LYS A 1 43.32 -24.51 -6.94
N MET A 2 42.07 -24.21 -7.26
CA MET A 2 41.18 -23.41 -6.40
C MET A 2 39.99 -24.30 -6.07
N HIS A 3 39.69 -24.42 -4.79
CA HIS A 3 38.74 -25.37 -4.23
C HIS A 3 37.35 -24.74 -4.30
N SER A 4 36.48 -25.30 -5.15
CA SER A 4 35.06 -24.93 -5.21
C SER A 4 34.34 -25.57 -4.03
N THR A 5 33.91 -24.77 -3.06
CA THR A 5 33.07 -25.25 -1.95
C THR A 5 31.60 -25.15 -2.36
N THR A 6 31.00 -26.30 -2.67
CA THR A 6 29.56 -26.45 -2.92
C THR A 6 28.81 -26.56 -1.58
N PHE A 7 27.86 -25.67 -1.34
CA PHE A 7 26.91 -25.79 -0.22
C PHE A 7 25.78 -26.78 -0.57
N PRO A 8 25.40 -27.71 0.31
CA PRO A 8 24.28 -28.61 0.03
C PRO A 8 22.95 -27.87 0.15
N ALA A 9 22.09 -28.04 -0.85
CA ALA A 9 20.72 -27.55 -0.84
C ALA A 9 19.89 -28.31 0.20
N VAL A 10 19.46 -27.63 1.27
CA VAL A 10 18.47 -28.16 2.21
C VAL A 10 17.10 -28.17 1.52
N LYS A 11 16.61 -29.38 1.20
CA LYS A 11 15.22 -29.59 0.74
C LYS A 11 14.26 -29.15 1.85
N ARG A 12 13.62 -27.99 1.67
CA ARG A 12 12.46 -27.60 2.48
C ARG A 12 11.30 -28.52 2.09
N ARG A 13 10.82 -29.30 3.05
CA ARG A 13 9.64 -30.15 2.87
C ARG A 13 8.41 -29.22 2.84
N CYS A 14 7.74 -29.15 1.70
CA CYS A 14 6.43 -28.50 1.61
C CYS A 14 5.43 -29.28 2.48
N MET A 15 4.82 -28.61 3.46
CA MET A 15 3.69 -29.16 4.21
C MET A 15 2.41 -28.98 3.39
N SER A 16 1.64 -30.05 3.23
CA SER A 16 0.34 -30.04 2.56
C SER A 16 -0.71 -29.22 3.34
N PRO A 17 -1.74 -28.62 2.69
CA PRO A 17 -2.60 -27.60 3.31
C PRO A 17 -3.60 -28.10 4.36
N SER A 18 -3.56 -29.37 4.76
CA SER A 18 -4.70 -30.05 5.38
C SER A 18 -4.66 -30.13 6.92
N GLN A 19 -3.84 -29.34 7.62
CA GLN A 19 -3.75 -29.39 9.09
C GLN A 19 -3.74 -28.03 9.82
N LEU A 20 -4.27 -26.96 9.21
CA LEU A 20 -4.51 -25.73 9.97
C LEU A 20 -5.75 -25.90 10.88
N PRO A 21 -5.63 -25.66 12.21
CA PRO A 21 -6.81 -25.67 13.09
C PRO A 21 -7.77 -24.55 12.67
N PRO A 22 -9.09 -24.71 12.87
CA PRO A 22 -10.05 -23.68 12.49
C PRO A 22 -9.75 -22.41 13.29
N ALA A 23 -9.62 -21.28 12.59
CA ALA A 23 -9.44 -19.97 13.17
C ALA A 23 -10.51 -19.76 14.24
N THR A 24 -10.09 -19.73 15.51
CA THR A 24 -10.98 -19.46 16.63
C THR A 24 -11.50 -18.04 16.43
N ARG A 25 -12.81 -17.94 16.16
CA ARG A 25 -13.54 -16.68 16.11
C ARG A 25 -13.27 -15.95 17.43
N CYS A 26 -12.56 -14.82 17.39
CA CYS A 26 -12.44 -13.96 18.54
C CYS A 26 -13.82 -13.38 18.85
N THR A 27 -14.56 -14.02 19.74
CA THR A 27 -15.69 -13.39 20.43
C THR A 27 -15.11 -12.30 21.31
N THR A 28 -15.27 -11.06 20.88
CA THR A 28 -15.00 -9.89 21.72
C THR A 28 -15.89 -9.96 22.95
N SER A 29 -15.26 -10.16 24.10
CA SER A 29 -15.86 -9.96 25.42
C SER A 29 -16.44 -8.55 25.46
N ARG A 30 -17.75 -8.44 25.73
CA ARG A 30 -18.36 -7.16 26.09
C ARG A 30 -17.98 -6.89 27.54
N ASP A 31 -16.85 -6.23 27.74
CA ASP A 31 -16.59 -5.55 29.01
C ASP A 31 -17.46 -4.29 29.06
N VAL A 32 -18.58 -4.43 29.78
CA VAL A 32 -19.35 -3.32 30.31
C VAL A 32 -18.62 -2.87 31.57
N CYS A 33 -17.96 -1.71 31.55
CA CYS A 33 -17.86 -0.83 32.71
C CYS A 33 -17.23 0.54 32.40
N SER A 34 -17.90 1.55 32.96
CA SER A 34 -17.42 2.89 33.33
C SER A 34 -17.34 3.96 32.23
N GLY A 35 -18.11 5.03 32.45
CA GLY A 35 -18.24 6.23 31.60
C GLY A 35 -16.95 7.05 31.50
N ALA A 36 -15.94 6.48 30.85
CA ALA A 36 -14.91 7.24 30.19
C ALA A 36 -15.54 7.89 28.96
N TYR A 37 -15.21 9.16 28.68
CA TYR A 37 -15.49 9.77 27.38
C TYR A 37 -14.84 8.90 26.30
N SER A 38 -15.61 7.96 25.74
CA SER A 38 -15.17 7.18 24.61
C SER A 38 -15.16 8.15 23.46
N TRP A 39 -13.97 8.53 23.00
CA TRP A 39 -13.82 9.20 21.73
C TRP A 39 -14.68 8.46 20.70
N PRO A 40 -15.44 9.19 19.84
CA PRO A 40 -16.25 8.55 18.83
C PRO A 40 -15.38 7.52 18.09
N ALA A 41 -15.80 6.27 18.07
CA ALA A 41 -15.10 5.24 17.33
C ALA A 41 -15.17 5.66 15.85
N TRP A 42 -14.08 6.19 15.31
CA TRP A 42 -14.02 6.60 13.90
C TRP A 42 -14.38 5.45 12.96
N GLU A 43 -14.17 4.21 13.41
CA GLU A 43 -14.61 3.00 12.73
C GLU A 43 -16.12 2.91 12.49
N SER A 44 -16.96 3.52 13.34
CA SER A 44 -18.43 3.54 13.20
C SER A 44 -18.96 4.78 12.46
N LEU A 45 -18.10 5.54 11.81
CA LEU A 45 -18.51 6.69 11.00
C LEU A 45 -19.48 6.25 9.88
N HIS A 46 -20.53 7.04 9.64
CA HIS A 46 -21.52 6.73 8.61
C HIS A 46 -20.88 6.64 7.22
N ALA A 47 -21.32 5.67 6.41
CA ALA A 47 -20.74 5.41 5.10
C ALA A 47 -20.73 6.66 4.20
N ASP A 48 -21.78 7.47 4.24
CA ASP A 48 -21.87 8.71 3.45
C ASP A 48 -20.78 9.73 3.81
N LEU A 49 -20.45 9.85 5.10
CA LEU A 49 -19.37 10.74 5.55
C LEU A 49 -18.01 10.21 5.12
N VAL A 50 -17.81 8.89 5.21
CA VAL A 50 -16.60 8.23 4.70
C VAL A 50 -16.46 8.48 3.19
N CYS A 51 -17.53 8.33 2.42
CA CYS A 51 -17.59 8.60 0.98
C CYS A 51 -17.29 10.06 0.64
N LEU A 52 -17.78 11.00 1.45
CA LEU A 52 -17.58 12.42 1.24
C LEU A 52 -16.10 12.80 1.46
N VAL A 53 -15.47 12.31 2.54
CA VAL A 53 -14.04 12.51 2.79
C VAL A 53 -13.20 11.86 1.68
N ALA A 54 -13.54 10.63 1.30
CA ALA A 54 -12.92 9.91 0.19
C ALA A 54 -12.96 10.70 -1.13
N SER A 55 -14.14 11.23 -1.49
CA SER A 55 -14.33 12.04 -2.69
C SER A 55 -13.51 13.32 -2.65
N ALA A 56 -13.43 13.98 -1.49
CA ALA A 56 -12.63 15.19 -1.32
C ALA A 56 -11.12 14.93 -1.49
N LEU A 57 -10.60 13.81 -0.97
CA LEU A 57 -9.20 13.42 -1.15
C LEU A 57 -8.88 13.14 -2.63
N LEU A 58 -9.77 12.44 -3.34
CA LEU A 58 -9.60 12.17 -4.76
C LEU A 58 -9.67 13.44 -5.61
N ALA A 59 -10.58 14.36 -5.29
CA ALA A 59 -10.71 15.64 -6.00
C ALA A 59 -9.46 16.52 -5.87
N ARG A 60 -8.78 16.47 -4.72
CA ARG A 60 -7.50 17.17 -4.50
C ARG A 60 -6.32 16.52 -5.22
N GLY A 61 -6.43 15.24 -5.59
CA GLY A 61 -5.35 14.48 -6.21
C GLY A 61 -4.45 13.76 -5.21
N ASP A 62 -4.85 13.67 -3.94
CA ASP A 62 -4.08 13.08 -2.85
C ASP A 62 -4.30 11.57 -2.78
N LEU A 63 -3.91 10.86 -3.85
CA LEU A 63 -4.13 9.42 -3.97
C LEU A 63 -3.45 8.61 -2.85
N LEU A 64 -2.28 9.07 -2.37
CA LEU A 64 -1.57 8.40 -1.28
C LEU A 64 -2.38 8.47 0.02
N ASP A 65 -2.94 9.63 0.34
CA ASP A 65 -3.74 9.82 1.53
C ASP A 65 -5.09 9.14 1.42
N TYR A 66 -5.67 9.08 0.21
CA TYR A 66 -6.82 8.24 -0.08
C TYR A 66 -6.55 6.75 0.23
N VAL A 67 -5.41 6.21 -0.20
CA VAL A 67 -5.05 4.81 0.08
C VAL A 67 -4.84 4.57 1.57
N ARG A 68 -4.21 5.50 2.28
CA ARG A 68 -4.04 5.44 3.75
C ARG A 68 -5.37 5.52 4.48
N PHE A 69 -6.27 6.41 4.04
CA PHE A 69 -7.63 6.54 4.56
C PHE A 69 -8.38 5.21 4.45
N ARG A 70 -8.29 4.52 3.30
CA ARG A 70 -8.86 3.17 3.13
C ARG A 70 -8.18 2.06 3.94
N ALA A 71 -7.00 2.32 4.49
CA ALA A 71 -6.26 1.34 5.27
C ALA A 71 -6.73 1.26 6.73
N VAL A 72 -7.43 2.28 7.24
CA VAL A 72 -7.84 2.43 8.66
C VAL A 72 -8.59 1.20 9.17
N CYS A 73 -9.72 0.84 8.56
CA CYS A 73 -10.51 -0.33 8.96
C CYS A 73 -11.26 -0.94 7.77
N ALA A 74 -11.83 -2.13 7.97
CA ALA A 74 -12.58 -2.84 6.93
C ALA A 74 -13.83 -2.06 6.47
N HIS A 75 -14.54 -1.42 7.40
CA HIS A 75 -15.73 -0.61 7.11
C HIS A 75 -15.41 0.55 6.14
N TRP A 76 -14.36 1.31 6.43
CA TRP A 76 -13.95 2.43 5.57
C TRP A 76 -13.49 1.96 4.20
N ARG A 77 -12.78 0.82 4.16
CA ARG A 77 -12.35 0.19 2.93
C ARG A 77 -13.52 -0.27 2.06
N SER A 78 -14.57 -0.84 2.66
CA SER A 78 -15.77 -1.28 1.91
C SER A 78 -16.67 -0.15 1.47
N ALA A 79 -16.73 0.95 2.24
CA ALA A 79 -17.55 2.11 1.89
C ALA A 79 -16.99 2.92 0.71
N THR A 80 -15.72 2.72 0.35
CA THR A 80 -15.01 3.56 -0.64
C THR A 80 -14.60 2.79 -1.88
N LEU A 81 -14.53 3.51 -3.01
CA LEU A 81 -14.10 2.94 -4.29
C LEU A 81 -12.72 2.26 -4.20
N SER A 82 -12.56 1.15 -4.91
CA SER A 82 -11.28 0.45 -4.95
C SER A 82 -10.40 1.01 -6.08
N PRO A 83 -9.16 1.46 -5.79
CA PRO A 83 -8.24 1.92 -6.84
C PRO A 83 -7.67 0.76 -7.69
N ARG A 84 -7.84 -0.50 -7.23
CA ARG A 84 -7.27 -1.69 -7.88
C ARG A 84 -7.80 -1.83 -9.31
N GLY A 85 -6.89 -1.89 -10.27
CA GLY A 85 -7.21 -2.02 -11.70
C GLY A 85 -7.85 -0.78 -12.34
N ARG A 86 -8.07 0.29 -11.57
CA ARG A 86 -8.71 1.52 -12.07
C ARG A 86 -7.74 2.68 -12.28
N GLY A 87 -6.52 2.60 -11.75
CA GLY A 87 -5.51 3.66 -11.86
C GLY A 87 -5.07 4.04 -13.28
N VAL A 88 -5.40 3.26 -14.30
CA VAL A 88 -5.14 3.62 -15.71
C VAL A 88 -6.36 4.28 -16.34
N VAL A 89 -7.55 3.70 -16.15
CA VAL A 89 -8.78 4.11 -16.83
C VAL A 89 -9.52 5.24 -16.13
N ASP A 90 -9.38 5.35 -14.81
CA ASP A 90 -10.17 6.27 -13.99
C ASP A 90 -9.28 7.44 -13.53
N PRO A 91 -9.53 8.67 -14.06
CA PRO A 91 -8.72 9.84 -13.75
C PRO A 91 -8.74 10.28 -12.30
N CYS A 92 -9.67 9.78 -11.47
CA CYS A 92 -9.67 10.08 -10.04
C CYS A 92 -8.53 9.35 -9.31
N PHE A 93 -8.08 8.21 -9.84
CA PHE A 93 -6.96 7.45 -9.30
C PHE A 93 -5.64 7.71 -10.02
N HIS A 94 -5.58 8.73 -10.89
CA HIS A 94 -4.33 9.15 -11.48
C HIS A 94 -3.51 9.89 -10.43
N PRO A 95 -2.27 9.46 -10.12
CA PRO A 95 -1.39 10.23 -9.24
C PRO A 95 -1.12 11.60 -9.88
N ARG A 96 -1.48 12.69 -9.19
CA ARG A 96 -1.29 14.08 -9.66
C ARG A 96 -0.09 14.73 -8.98
N ARG A 97 0.54 15.68 -9.68
CA ARG A 97 1.63 16.52 -9.14
C ARG A 97 2.82 15.73 -8.58
N TRP A 98 3.09 14.59 -9.21
CA TRP A 98 4.32 13.84 -9.02
C TRP A 98 5.32 14.23 -10.09
N MET A 99 6.53 14.56 -9.65
CA MET A 99 7.69 14.76 -10.51
C MET A 99 8.64 13.58 -10.33
N MET A 100 9.20 13.10 -11.44
CA MET A 100 10.30 12.14 -11.36
C MET A 100 11.50 12.84 -10.72
N PHE A 101 12.01 12.29 -9.63
CA PHE A 101 13.12 12.88 -8.92
C PHE A 101 14.41 12.63 -9.70
N PRO A 102 15.22 13.66 -10.01
CA PRO A 102 16.47 13.47 -10.72
C PRO A 102 17.43 12.67 -9.84
N GLU A 103 18.01 11.63 -10.41
CA GLU A 103 19.02 10.83 -9.76
C GLU A 103 20.36 11.58 -9.84
N ASP A 104 21.15 11.56 -8.77
CA ASP A 104 22.43 12.26 -8.73
C ASP A 104 23.45 11.56 -9.65
N ARG A 105 24.55 12.26 -9.96
CA ARG A 105 25.71 11.70 -10.69
C ARG A 105 25.44 11.25 -12.14
N GLY A 106 24.37 11.74 -12.75
CA GLY A 106 24.03 11.40 -14.14
C GLY A 106 23.44 10.00 -14.33
N LEU A 107 22.98 9.38 -13.24
CA LEU A 107 22.27 8.11 -13.31
C LEU A 107 20.90 8.31 -13.96
N TYR A 108 20.50 7.40 -14.84
CA TYR A 108 19.16 7.41 -15.39
C TYR A 108 18.16 6.73 -14.43
N PRO A 109 16.87 7.09 -14.46
CA PRO A 109 15.85 6.46 -13.64
C PRO A 109 15.80 4.94 -13.86
N GLY A 110 15.93 4.15 -12.79
CA GLY A 110 15.99 2.68 -12.90
C GLY A 110 17.40 2.13 -13.13
N HIS A 111 18.45 2.93 -12.98
CA HIS A 111 19.84 2.44 -13.06
C HIS A 111 20.08 1.26 -12.09
N PRO A 112 20.91 0.26 -12.46
CA PRO A 112 21.27 -0.85 -11.57
C PRO A 112 21.86 -0.42 -10.22
N GLU A 113 22.64 0.66 -10.19
CA GLU A 113 23.17 1.23 -8.93
C GLU A 113 22.09 1.79 -8.00
N LEU A 114 20.92 2.14 -8.55
CA LEU A 114 19.72 2.52 -7.81
C LEU A 114 18.81 1.33 -7.51
N GLY A 115 19.30 0.11 -7.79
CA GLY A 115 18.56 -1.14 -7.63
C GLY A 115 17.43 -1.34 -8.62
N GLY A 116 17.43 -0.64 -9.77
CA GLY A 116 16.34 -0.73 -10.75
C GLY A 116 15.11 0.10 -10.39
N TYR A 117 15.21 0.98 -9.40
CA TYR A 117 14.09 1.79 -8.94
C TYR A 117 14.07 3.19 -9.54
N ILE A 118 12.87 3.73 -9.66
CA ILE A 118 12.61 5.12 -10.04
C ILE A 118 11.99 5.82 -8.83
N ARG A 119 12.46 7.02 -8.53
CA ARG A 119 11.93 7.86 -7.46
C ARG A 119 10.99 8.93 -8.01
N PHE A 120 9.89 9.14 -7.28
CA PHE A 120 8.94 10.22 -7.54
C PHE A 120 8.79 11.07 -6.30
N PHE A 121 8.64 12.37 -6.51
CA PHE A 121 8.42 13.39 -5.50
C PHE A 121 7.08 14.07 -5.71
N ASN A 122 6.26 14.11 -4.67
CA ASN A 122 4.99 14.83 -4.70
C ASN A 122 5.23 16.31 -4.37
N LEU A 123 4.83 17.19 -5.28
CA LEU A 123 5.08 18.64 -5.19
C LEU A 123 4.25 19.34 -4.11
N ASP A 124 3.19 18.71 -3.59
CA ASP A 124 2.30 19.29 -2.59
C ASP A 124 2.64 18.85 -1.17
N SER A 125 2.75 17.54 -0.98
CA SER A 125 3.01 16.92 0.32
C SER A 125 4.49 16.79 0.65
N GLY A 126 5.37 16.93 -0.34
CA GLY A 126 6.79 16.63 -0.20
C GLY A 126 7.09 15.12 -0.04
N ALA A 127 6.10 14.26 -0.26
CA ALA A 127 6.25 12.82 -0.11
C ALA A 127 7.12 12.21 -1.22
N PHE A 128 7.92 11.20 -0.86
CA PHE A 128 8.71 10.41 -1.80
C PHE A 128 8.14 9.01 -1.95
N VAL A 129 8.09 8.52 -3.19
CA VAL A 129 7.75 7.13 -3.51
C VAL A 129 8.83 6.55 -4.41
N ARG A 130 9.17 5.28 -4.18
CA ARG A 130 10.16 4.54 -4.96
C ARG A 130 9.52 3.31 -5.57
N VAL A 131 9.55 3.20 -6.90
CA VAL A 131 8.86 2.14 -7.66
C VAL A 131 9.85 1.37 -8.49
N CYS A 132 9.80 0.03 -8.44
CA CYS A 132 10.49 -0.81 -9.41
C CYS A 132 9.58 -0.88 -10.63
N LEU A 133 9.87 -0.03 -11.63
CA LEU A 133 9.22 -0.18 -12.92
C LEU A 133 9.97 -1.31 -13.63
N PRO A 134 9.28 -2.35 -14.13
CA PRO A 134 9.92 -3.35 -14.95
C PRO A 134 10.46 -2.63 -16.19
N LEU A 135 11.77 -2.39 -16.20
CA LEU A 135 12.43 -1.84 -17.38
C LEU A 135 12.17 -2.82 -18.52
N PHE A 136 11.43 -2.36 -19.53
CA PHE A 136 11.23 -3.15 -20.74
C PHE A 136 12.61 -3.45 -21.30
N ARG A 137 13.02 -4.73 -21.33
CA ARG A 137 14.43 -5.11 -21.61
C ARG A 137 14.93 -4.77 -23.02
N ASN A 138 14.12 -4.15 -23.86
CA ASN A 138 14.48 -3.78 -25.23
C ASN A 138 13.86 -2.41 -25.51
N HIS A 139 14.70 -1.37 -25.54
CA HIS A 139 14.39 -0.09 -26.19
C HIS A 139 15.43 0.07 -27.30
#